data_AF-A0A1R1IDG9-F1
#
_entry.id   AF-A0A1R1IDG9-F1
#
_cell.length_a   1.000
_cell.length_b   1.000
_cell.length_c   1.000
_cell.angle_alpha   90.00
_cell.angle_beta   90.00
_cell.angle_gamma   90.00
#
_symmetry.space_group_name_H-M   'P 1'
#
loop_
_entity.id
_entity.type
_entity.pdbx_description
1 polymer ?
#
loop_
_entity_poly.entity_id
_entity_poly.type
_entity_poly.pdbx_seq_one_letter_code
_entity_poly.pdbx_strand_id
1 'polypeptide(L)'
;MKPLILMMLLSLSDLAGAGSAAELFIRHQAEHLTDYSAQEQESHLRLLTAEHPAQATLHFRLGNLLARQQRWPEARLAYQTALEKHSGHPDLHHNLAIALDHLEQLPTAIHHYRAALQASESRQHRFQRAAVLKRLRQIEATQP
;
A
#
# COMPACT_ATOMS: atom_id res chain seq x y z
N MET A 1 -20.36 -26.96 13.45
CA MET A 1 -21.47 -26.45 12.61
C MET A 1 -21.22 -24.97 12.36
N LYS A 2 -21.25 -24.56 11.08
CA LYS A 2 -20.83 -23.25 10.55
C LYS A 2 -21.63 -22.09 11.18
N PRO A 3 -21.00 -20.95 11.57
CA PRO A 3 -21.75 -19.73 11.79
C PRO A 3 -22.16 -19.13 10.43
N LEU A 4 -23.39 -18.63 10.40
CA LEU A 4 -24.06 -17.96 9.29
C LEU A 4 -23.25 -16.75 8.80
N ILE A 5 -22.46 -16.89 7.73
CA ILE A 5 -21.89 -15.75 6.99
C ILE A 5 -22.54 -15.58 5.60
N LEU A 6 -23.47 -16.46 5.21
CA LEU A 6 -23.97 -16.51 3.83
C LEU A 6 -25.30 -15.77 3.55
N MET A 7 -25.68 -14.73 4.28
CA MET A 7 -26.97 -14.06 3.99
C MET A 7 -26.96 -12.54 4.12
N MET A 8 -26.03 -11.87 3.44
CA MET A 8 -26.26 -10.48 3.06
C MET A 8 -25.56 -10.13 1.74
N LEU A 9 -26.18 -10.56 0.64
CA LEU A 9 -25.92 -10.01 -0.68
C LEU A 9 -27.26 -9.68 -1.35
N LEU A 10 -27.32 -8.45 -1.87
CA LEU A 10 -28.21 -7.95 -2.92
C LEU A 10 -29.57 -7.38 -2.50
N SER A 11 -29.51 -6.19 -1.91
CA SER A 11 -30.42 -5.10 -2.28
C SER A 11 -29.60 -3.82 -2.20
N LEU A 12 -29.32 -3.22 -3.35
CA LEU A 12 -29.24 -1.77 -3.58
C LEU A 12 -28.64 -1.53 -4.98
N SER A 13 -29.52 -1.68 -5.97
CA SER A 13 -29.52 -0.85 -7.17
C SER A 13 -29.79 0.60 -6.76
N ASP A 14 -28.75 1.35 -6.42
CA ASP A 14 -28.65 2.81 -6.53
C ASP A 14 -27.46 3.33 -5.71
N LEU A 15 -26.34 3.61 -6.38
CA LEU A 15 -25.59 4.88 -6.23
C LEU A 15 -24.42 4.90 -7.22
N ALA A 16 -24.63 5.59 -8.33
CA ALA A 16 -23.53 6.15 -9.10
C ALA A 16 -22.95 7.32 -8.28
N GLY A 17 -21.81 7.11 -7.63
CA GLY A 17 -21.02 8.19 -7.01
C GLY A 17 -20.51 7.85 -5.60
N ALA A 18 -19.18 7.81 -5.48
CA ALA A 18 -18.36 7.61 -4.27
C ALA A 18 -18.26 6.17 -3.73
N GLY A 19 -17.39 5.39 -4.38
CA GLY A 19 -16.89 4.10 -3.87
C GLY A 19 -17.84 2.94 -4.16
N SER A 20 -17.40 1.98 -4.97
CA SER A 20 -18.22 0.80 -5.27
C SER A 20 -18.64 0.08 -3.98
N ALA A 21 -19.76 -0.64 -3.99
CA ALA A 21 -20.17 -1.46 -2.84
C ALA A 21 -19.05 -2.43 -2.39
N ALA A 22 -18.22 -2.88 -3.32
CA ALA A 22 -17.01 -3.65 -3.03
C ALA A 22 -15.96 -2.83 -2.24
N GLU A 23 -15.78 -1.56 -2.57
CA GLU A 23 -14.87 -0.65 -1.89
C GLU A 23 -15.37 -0.30 -0.48
N LEU A 24 -16.68 -0.10 -0.30
CA LEU A 24 -17.33 0.07 1.00
C LEU A 24 -17.25 -1.22 1.85
N PHE A 25 -17.44 -2.39 1.23
CA PHE A 25 -17.30 -3.69 1.90
C PHE A 25 -15.86 -3.96 2.34
N ILE A 26 -14.89 -3.63 1.49
CA ILE A 26 -13.46 -3.72 1.83
C ILE A 26 -13.08 -2.70 2.90
N ARG A 27 -13.66 -1.49 2.86
CA ARG A 27 -13.46 -0.49 3.90
C ARG A 27 -14.01 -0.97 5.24
N HIS A 28 -15.23 -1.52 5.26
CA HIS A 28 -15.86 -2.09 6.44
C HIS A 28 -15.07 -3.26 7.02
N GLN A 29 -14.58 -4.19 6.19
CA GLN A 29 -13.73 -5.30 6.68
C GLN A 29 -12.35 -4.82 7.15
N ALA A 30 -11.81 -3.76 6.54
CA ALA A 30 -10.52 -3.21 6.91
C ALA A 30 -10.56 -2.30 8.16
N GLU A 31 -11.71 -1.69 8.48
CA GLU A 31 -11.88 -0.81 9.65
C GLU A 31 -11.87 -1.60 10.97
N HIS A 32 -12.23 -2.88 10.96
CA HIS A 32 -12.12 -3.75 12.14
C HIS A 32 -10.71 -4.31 12.39
N LEU A 33 -9.72 -4.05 11.52
CA LEU A 33 -8.37 -4.63 11.64
C LEU A 33 -7.56 -4.13 12.85
N THR A 34 -7.95 -3.04 13.52
CA THR A 34 -7.12 -2.43 14.59
C THR A 34 -7.04 -3.25 15.87
N ASP A 35 -8.00 -4.12 16.13
CA ASP A 35 -8.03 -4.98 17.33
C ASP A 35 -7.44 -6.39 17.08
N TYR A 36 -7.12 -6.71 15.83
CA TYR A 36 -6.50 -7.98 15.45
C TYR A 36 -4.99 -7.94 15.62
N SER A 37 -4.40 -9.09 15.95
CA SER A 37 -2.95 -9.26 15.92
C SER A 37 -2.41 -9.00 14.50
N ALA A 38 -1.16 -8.53 14.39
CA ALA A 38 -0.54 -8.28 13.09
C ALA A 38 -0.56 -9.51 12.16
N GLN A 39 -0.54 -10.72 12.74
CA GLN A 39 -0.62 -11.97 12.01
C GLN A 39 -2.01 -12.22 11.41
N GLU A 40 -3.07 -11.99 12.18
CA GLU A 40 -4.45 -12.08 11.69
C GLU A 40 -4.72 -11.05 10.60
N GLN A 41 -4.23 -9.81 10.78
CA GLN A 41 -4.33 -8.76 9.76
C GLN A 41 -3.65 -9.19 8.45
N GLU A 42 -2.46 -9.80 8.54
CA GLU A 42 -1.75 -10.28 7.35
C GLU A 42 -2.50 -11.42 6.67
N SER A 43 -2.96 -12.42 7.43
CA SER A 43 -3.74 -13.54 6.90
C SER A 43 -4.98 -13.05 6.16
N HIS A 44 -5.70 -12.08 6.73
CA HIS A 44 -6.87 -11.49 6.11
C HIS A 44 -6.53 -10.72 4.83
N LEU A 45 -5.50 -9.86 4.87
CA LEU A 45 -5.04 -9.14 3.68
C LEU A 45 -4.57 -10.07 2.57
N ARG A 46 -3.88 -11.16 2.90
CA ARG A 46 -3.46 -12.17 1.90
C ARG A 46 -4.66 -12.82 1.21
N LEU A 47 -5.70 -13.20 1.98
CA LEU A 47 -6.94 -13.72 1.41
C LEU A 47 -7.57 -12.70 0.44
N LEU A 48 -7.74 -11.45 0.88
CA LEU A 48 -8.32 -10.40 0.04
C LEU A 48 -7.49 -10.12 -1.22
N THR A 49 -6.15 -10.15 -1.13
CA THR A 49 -5.30 -9.99 -2.33
C THR A 49 -5.42 -11.16 -3.31
N ALA A 50 -5.76 -12.36 -2.83
CA ALA A 50 -5.99 -13.52 -3.68
C ALA A 50 -7.37 -13.47 -4.35
N GLU A 51 -8.40 -13.03 -3.63
CA GLU A 51 -9.75 -12.85 -4.17
C GLU A 51 -9.85 -11.65 -5.12
N HIS A 52 -9.04 -10.62 -4.88
CA HIS A 52 -9.07 -9.36 -5.60
C HIS A 52 -7.67 -8.87 -6.04
N PRO A 53 -6.98 -9.62 -6.91
CA PRO A 53 -5.58 -9.37 -7.24
C PRO A 53 -5.32 -8.05 -7.98
N ALA A 54 -6.35 -7.46 -8.59
CA ALA A 54 -6.25 -6.18 -9.32
C ALA A 54 -6.34 -4.94 -8.42
N GLN A 55 -6.69 -5.09 -7.14
CA GLN A 55 -6.90 -3.95 -6.25
C GLN A 55 -5.58 -3.46 -5.64
N ALA A 56 -5.03 -2.36 -6.18
CA ALA A 56 -3.80 -1.73 -5.71
C ALA A 56 -3.81 -1.44 -4.19
N THR A 57 -4.95 -1.00 -3.66
CA THR A 57 -5.11 -0.62 -2.24
C THR A 57 -4.87 -1.79 -1.29
N LEU A 58 -5.23 -3.02 -1.67
CA LEU A 58 -5.03 -4.21 -0.83
C LEU A 58 -3.53 -4.55 -0.73
N HIS A 59 -2.85 -4.57 -1.87
CA HIS A 59 -1.40 -4.77 -1.92
C HIS A 59 -0.64 -3.67 -1.18
N PHE A 60 -1.11 -2.42 -1.26
CA PHE A 60 -0.53 -1.31 -0.51
C PHE A 60 -0.70 -1.47 1.00
N ARG A 61 -1.88 -1.90 1.47
CA ARG A 61 -2.13 -2.20 2.89
C ARG A 61 -1.26 -3.36 3.39
N LEU A 62 -1.12 -4.42 2.60
CA LEU A 62 -0.22 -5.53 2.90
C LEU A 62 1.23 -5.06 3.01
N GLY A 63 1.70 -4.25 2.07
CA GLY A 63 3.05 -3.65 2.12
C GLY A 63 3.27 -2.81 3.37
N ASN A 64 2.30 -1.97 3.76
CA ASN A 64 2.37 -1.17 4.98
C ASN A 64 2.47 -2.03 6.24
N LEU A 65 1.69 -3.12 6.31
CA LEU A 65 1.73 -4.05 7.44
C LEU A 65 3.09 -4.75 7.53
N LEU A 66 3.60 -5.25 6.40
CA LEU A 66 4.90 -5.93 6.33
C LEU A 66 6.06 -4.98 6.67
N ALA A 67 6.00 -3.73 6.22
CA ALA A 67 6.99 -2.70 6.54
C ALA A 67 7.02 -2.37 8.03
N ARG A 68 5.85 -2.31 8.71
CA ARG A 68 5.79 -2.14 10.18
C ARG A 68 6.45 -3.29 10.94
N GLN A 69 6.47 -4.48 10.35
CA GLN A 69 7.17 -5.66 10.87
C GLN A 69 8.63 -5.75 10.38
N GLN A 70 9.14 -4.73 9.68
CA GLN A 70 10.49 -4.70 9.08
C GLN A 70 10.77 -5.83 8.07
N ARG A 71 9.71 -6.43 7.51
CA ARG A 71 9.80 -7.46 6.47
C ARG A 71 9.95 -6.80 5.10
N TRP A 72 11.08 -6.13 4.92
CA TRP A 72 11.35 -5.27 3.76
C TRP A 72 11.31 -5.99 2.40
N PRO A 73 11.83 -7.22 2.25
CA PRO A 73 11.71 -7.95 0.98
C PRO A 73 10.26 -8.16 0.55
N GLU A 74 9.39 -8.58 1.46
CA GLU A 74 7.97 -8.79 1.15
C GLU A 74 7.22 -7.47 0.98
N ALA A 75 7.52 -6.45 1.79
CA ALA A 75 6.93 -5.13 1.65
C ALA A 75 7.23 -4.53 0.27
N ARG A 76 8.48 -4.66 -0.21
CA ARG A 76 8.89 -4.24 -1.55
C ARG A 76 8.02 -4.90 -2.62
N LEU A 77 7.85 -6.22 -2.57
CA LEU A 77 7.02 -6.96 -3.54
C LEU A 77 5.57 -6.47 -3.53
N ALA A 78 4.98 -6.31 -2.35
CA ALA A 78 3.61 -5.82 -2.21
C ALA A 78 3.44 -4.40 -2.77
N TYR A 79 4.39 -3.49 -2.51
CA TYR A 79 4.37 -2.15 -3.08
C TYR A 79 4.58 -2.14 -4.60
N GLN A 80 5.45 -3.00 -5.13
CA GLN A 80 5.63 -3.16 -6.57
C GLN A 80 4.33 -3.61 -7.24
N THR A 81 3.67 -4.64 -6.71
CA THR A 81 2.37 -5.08 -7.22
C THR A 81 1.32 -3.97 -7.14
N ALA A 82 1.25 -3.23 -6.02
CA ALA A 82 0.34 -2.09 -5.92
C ALA A 82 0.61 -1.02 -7.00
N LEU A 83 1.88 -0.71 -7.26
CA LEU A 83 2.30 0.27 -8.26
C LEU A 83 2.01 -0.19 -9.70
N GLU A 84 2.14 -1.50 -9.98
CA GLU A 84 1.75 -2.08 -11.27
C GLU A 84 0.25 -1.95 -11.53
N LYS A 85 -0.58 -2.07 -10.48
CA LYS A 85 -2.04 -1.93 -10.61
C LYS A 85 -2.51 -0.48 -10.65
N HIS A 86 -1.77 0.43 -10.02
CA HIS A 86 -2.06 1.86 -10.04
C HIS A 86 -0.78 2.68 -10.22
N SER A 87 -0.41 2.87 -11.49
CA SER A 87 0.78 3.64 -11.85
C SER A 87 0.57 5.13 -11.54
N GLY A 88 1.41 5.68 -10.66
CA GLY A 88 1.48 7.12 -10.41
C GLY A 88 0.97 7.62 -9.06
N HIS A 89 0.61 6.75 -8.12
CA HIS A 89 0.33 7.19 -6.75
C HIS A 89 1.62 7.62 -6.03
N PRO A 90 1.76 8.88 -5.55
CA PRO A 90 3.01 9.34 -4.93
C PRO A 90 3.44 8.51 -3.72
N ASP A 91 2.50 8.15 -2.84
CA ASP A 91 2.80 7.32 -1.66
C ASP A 91 3.31 5.92 -2.01
N LEU A 92 2.92 5.33 -3.15
CA LEU A 92 3.43 4.02 -3.56
C LEU A 92 4.91 4.09 -3.91
N HIS A 93 5.30 5.11 -4.67
CA HIS A 93 6.71 5.37 -4.95
C HIS A 93 7.50 5.67 -3.66
N HIS A 94 6.95 6.47 -2.75
CA HIS A 94 7.62 6.77 -1.48
C HIS A 94 7.85 5.52 -0.62
N ASN A 95 6.83 4.69 -0.44
CA ASN A 95 6.94 3.50 0.41
C ASN A 95 7.79 2.40 -0.24
N LEU A 96 7.75 2.26 -1.56
CA LEU A 96 8.66 1.39 -2.29
C LEU A 96 10.12 1.87 -2.15
N ALA A 97 10.36 3.19 -2.24
CA ALA A 97 11.68 3.75 -2.01
C ALA A 97 12.21 3.46 -0.60
N ILE A 98 11.39 3.61 0.44
CA ILE A 98 11.74 3.24 1.81
C ILE A 98 12.11 1.76 1.91
N ALA A 99 11.31 0.86 1.34
CA ALA A 99 11.59 -0.56 1.37
C ALA A 99 12.93 -0.90 0.68
N LEU A 100 13.23 -0.26 -0.45
CA LEU A 100 14.50 -0.43 -1.17
C LEU A 100 15.68 0.17 -0.42
N ASP A 101 15.50 1.29 0.25
CA ASP A 101 16.49 1.97 1.09
C ASP A 101 16.92 1.07 2.25
N HIS A 102 15.96 0.44 2.95
CA HIS A 102 16.24 -0.58 3.97
C HIS A 102 16.91 -1.85 3.45
N LEU A 103 16.75 -2.15 2.16
CA LEU A 103 17.39 -3.27 1.48
C LEU A 103 18.74 -2.89 0.84
N GLU A 104 19.24 -1.67 1.11
CA GLU A 104 20.48 -1.11 0.56
C GLU A 104 20.50 -1.07 -0.99
N GLN A 105 19.32 -1.13 -1.63
CA GLN A 105 19.15 -0.99 -3.07
C GLN A 105 19.06 0.50 -3.45
N LEU A 106 20.09 1.26 -3.06
CA LEU A 106 20.10 2.72 -3.06
C LEU A 106 19.85 3.36 -4.43
N PRO A 107 20.42 2.87 -5.56
CA PRO A 107 20.12 3.46 -6.88
C PRO A 107 18.63 3.39 -7.23
N THR A 108 17.99 2.26 -6.97
CA THR A 108 16.55 2.06 -7.22
C THR A 108 15.69 2.84 -6.21
N ALA A 109 16.15 2.96 -4.96
CA ALA A 109 15.48 3.79 -3.95
C ALA A 109 15.47 5.27 -4.38
N ILE A 110 16.60 5.80 -4.85
CA ILE A 110 16.71 7.18 -5.37
C ILE A 110 15.71 7.40 -6.52
N HIS A 111 15.65 6.47 -7.47
CA HIS A 111 14.70 6.55 -8.58
C HIS A 111 13.26 6.72 -8.08
N HIS A 112 12.83 5.89 -7.12
CA HIS A 112 11.47 5.96 -6.59
C HIS A 112 11.24 7.16 -5.65
N TYR A 113 12.22 7.62 -4.89
CA TYR A 113 12.10 8.87 -4.12
C TYR A 113 11.89 10.07 -5.05
N ARG A 114 12.62 10.13 -6.18
CA ARG A 114 12.43 11.18 -7.20
C ARG A 114 11.06 11.07 -7.86
N ALA A 115 10.63 9.86 -8.22
CA ALA A 115 9.29 9.63 -8.78
C ALA A 115 8.16 10.05 -7.81
N ALA A 116 8.33 9.80 -6.50
CA ALA A 116 7.38 10.26 -5.48
C ALA A 116 7.29 11.79 -5.44
N LEU A 117 8.43 12.48 -5.46
CA LEU A 117 8.48 13.95 -5.49
C LEU A 117 7.86 14.53 -6.77
N GLN A 118 8.11 13.92 -7.92
CA GLN A 118 7.51 14.36 -9.19
C GLN A 118 5.99 14.15 -9.19
N ALA A 119 5.52 12.96 -8.80
CA ALA A 119 4.10 12.63 -8.80
C ALA A 119 3.30 13.48 -7.78
N SER A 120 3.93 13.88 -6.68
CA SER A 120 3.30 14.71 -5.64
C SER A 120 3.10 16.19 -6.01
N GLU A 121 3.62 16.65 -7.15
CA GLU A 121 3.36 18.01 -7.65
C GLU A 121 1.93 18.19 -8.17
N SER A 122 1.34 17.09 -8.67
CA SER A 122 0.01 17.10 -9.29
C SER A 122 -1.02 16.27 -8.52
N ARG A 123 -0.60 15.49 -7.51
CA ARG A 123 -1.47 14.58 -6.74
C ARG A 123 -1.28 14.73 -5.24
N GLN A 124 -2.36 14.47 -4.52
CA GLN A 124 -2.32 14.37 -3.06
C GLN A 124 -1.37 13.24 -2.62
N HIS A 125 -0.70 13.47 -1.50
CA HIS A 125 0.30 12.59 -0.93
C HIS A 125 0.33 12.77 0.58
N ARG A 126 0.79 11.76 1.32
CA ARG A 126 0.80 11.77 2.79
C ARG A 126 2.20 11.94 3.38
N PHE A 127 3.25 11.71 2.59
CA PHE A 127 4.62 11.87 3.05
C PHE A 127 5.04 13.34 3.09
N GLN A 128 6.03 13.67 3.92
CA GLN A 128 6.61 15.01 3.96
C GLN A 128 7.70 15.13 2.89
N ARG A 129 7.50 15.98 1.87
CA ARG A 129 8.48 16.21 0.80
C ARG A 129 9.88 16.58 1.33
N ALA A 130 9.93 17.38 2.39
CA ALA A 130 11.20 17.78 3.02
C ALA A 130 11.99 16.58 3.59
N ALA A 131 11.30 15.57 4.15
CA ALA A 131 11.95 14.36 4.65
C ALA A 131 12.55 13.54 3.50
N VAL A 132 11.82 13.41 2.38
CA VAL A 132 12.30 12.72 1.18
C VAL A 132 13.53 13.41 0.59
N LEU A 133 13.49 14.74 0.44
CA LEU A 133 14.62 15.53 -0.04
C LEU A 133 15.84 15.43 0.88
N LYS A 134 15.62 15.42 2.19
CA LYS A 134 16.70 15.20 3.17
C LYS A 134 17.34 13.82 2.98
N ARG A 135 16.53 12.76 2.85
CA ARG A 135 17.04 11.39 2.67
C ARG A 135 17.78 11.23 1.34
N LEU A 136 17.25 11.76 0.23
CA LEU A 136 17.92 11.76 -1.07
C LEU A 136 19.33 12.36 -0.99
N ARG A 137 19.46 13.56 -0.41
CA ARG A 137 20.77 14.20 -0.23
C ARG A 137 21.75 13.35 0.59
N GLN A 138 21.26 12.66 1.62
CA GLN A 138 22.10 11.78 2.43
C GLN A 138 22.60 10.58 1.61
N ILE A 139 21.71 9.91 0.88
CA ILE A 139 22.09 8.75 0.05
C ILE A 139 23.08 9.18 -1.04
N GLU A 140 22.79 10.27 -1.74
CA GLU A 140 23.63 10.79 -2.84
C GLU A 140 25.01 11.24 -2.33
N ALA A 141 25.10 11.84 -1.14
CA ALA A 141 26.38 12.21 -0.54
C ALA A 141 27.25 11.01 -0.11
N THR A 142 26.64 9.83 0.05
CA THR A 142 27.34 8.59 0.41
C THR A 142 27.72 7.73 -0.80
N GLN A 143 27.33 8.12 -2.01
CA GLN A 143 27.74 7.43 -3.23
C GLN A 143 29.00 8.09 -3.81
N PRO A 144 30.00 7.29 -4.24
CA PRO A 144 31.24 7.81 -4.82
C PRO A 144 31.05 8.44 -6.19
#